data_AF-A0A7C7YVL1-F1
#
_entry.id   AF-A0A7C7YVL1-F1
#
_cell.length_a   1.000
_cell.length_b   1.000
_cell.length_c   1.000
_cell.angle_alpha   90.00
_cell.angle_beta   90.00
_cell.angle_gamma   90.00
#
_symmetry.space_group_name_H-M   'P 1'
#
loop_
_entity.id
_entity.type
_entity.pdbx_description
1 polymer ?
#
loop_
_entity_poly.entity_id
_entity_poly.type
_entity_poly.pdbx_seq_one_letter_code
_entity_poly.pdbx_strand_id
1 'polypeptide(L)'
;MKLSASTRRSLHDMGTEFVREFLETDLVRHPKNTHALAELGQIYTSMELWDLGLSVDRQLVNLLPESSTAYYNLGCSLALLALTDEALQALEQSVDLGYNDADHMLTDDDLVSLHDQGRFRALLERIHTLAHPSLD
;
A
#
# COMPACT_ATOMS: atom_id res chain seq x y z
N MET A 1 -1.48 26.20 -25.57
CA MET A 1 -1.36 26.99 -24.31
C MET A 1 -0.83 26.06 -23.24
N LYS A 2 0.27 26.39 -22.54
CA LYS A 2 0.78 25.58 -21.42
C LYS A 2 0.15 26.08 -20.11
N LEU A 3 -0.39 25.17 -19.31
CA LEU A 3 -0.96 25.50 -18.00
C LEU A 3 0.14 25.85 -16.98
N SER A 4 -0.15 26.76 -16.05
CA SER A 4 0.75 27.05 -14.94
C SER A 4 0.87 25.83 -14.00
N ALA A 5 1.91 25.80 -13.16
CA ALA A 5 2.06 24.74 -12.16
C ALA A 5 0.89 24.73 -11.16
N SER A 6 0.39 25.91 -10.75
CA SER A 6 -0.77 26.02 -9.85
C SER A 6 -2.05 25.51 -10.48
N THR A 7 -2.31 25.83 -11.75
CA THR A 7 -3.48 25.31 -12.47
C THR A 7 -3.38 23.81 -12.68
N ARG A 8 -2.20 23.26 -12.97
CA ARG A 8 -2.01 21.80 -13.07
C ARG A 8 -2.30 21.09 -11.75
N ARG A 9 -1.79 21.63 -10.63
CA ARG A 9 -2.06 21.10 -9.29
C ARG A 9 -3.56 21.14 -8.98
N SER A 10 -4.21 22.28 -9.15
CA SER A 10 -5.65 22.41 -8.90
C SER A 10 -6.50 21.46 -9.75
N LEU A 11 -6.14 21.23 -11.02
CA LEU A 11 -6.84 20.26 -11.86
C LEU A 11 -6.60 18.82 -11.42
N HIS A 12 -5.38 18.51 -10.97
CA HIS A 12 -5.07 17.20 -10.40
C HIS A 12 -5.91 16.95 -9.14
N ASP A 13 -5.90 17.88 -8.20
CA ASP A 13 -6.60 17.75 -6.91
C ASP A 13 -8.12 17.58 -7.14
N MET A 14 -8.71 18.37 -8.05
CA MET A 14 -10.12 18.22 -8.43
C MET A 14 -10.41 16.87 -9.10
N GLY A 15 -9.48 16.37 -9.92
CA GLY A 15 -9.58 15.04 -10.52
C GLY A 15 -9.55 13.95 -9.45
N THR A 16 -8.62 14.03 -8.50
CA THR A 16 -8.51 13.08 -7.38
C THR A 16 -9.76 13.09 -6.51
N GLU A 17 -10.29 14.27 -6.17
CA GLU A 17 -11.54 14.39 -5.40
C GLU A 17 -12.72 13.76 -6.14
N PHE A 18 -12.85 14.02 -7.45
CA PHE A 18 -13.90 13.42 -8.26
C PHE A 18 -13.81 11.90 -8.29
N VAL A 19 -12.61 11.34 -8.52
CA VAL A 19 -12.42 9.88 -8.56
C VAL A 19 -12.71 9.27 -7.19
N ARG A 20 -12.27 9.91 -6.08
CA ARG A 20 -12.59 9.49 -4.72
C ARG A 20 -14.11 9.35 -4.52
N GLU A 21 -14.87 10.39 -4.81
CA GLU A 21 -16.33 10.41 -4.62
C GLU A 21 -17.05 9.39 -5.51
N PHE A 22 -16.55 9.21 -6.74
CA PHE A 22 -17.07 8.20 -7.66
C PHE A 22 -16.86 6.78 -7.10
N LEU A 23 -15.65 6.47 -6.64
CA LEU A 23 -15.32 5.15 -6.07
C LEU A 23 -16.07 4.90 -4.76
N GLU A 24 -16.17 5.88 -3.87
CA GLU A 24 -16.99 5.79 -2.66
C GLU A 24 -18.45 5.44 -2.99
N THR A 25 -19.01 6.10 -4.02
CA THR A 25 -20.38 5.84 -4.49
C THR A 25 -20.54 4.46 -5.11
N ASP A 26 -19.57 3.99 -5.90
CA ASP A 26 -19.55 2.63 -6.45
C ASP A 26 -19.55 1.58 -5.34
N LEU A 27 -18.68 1.76 -4.36
CA LEU A 27 -18.48 0.82 -3.26
C LEU A 27 -19.68 0.71 -2.32
N VAL A 28 -20.57 1.72 -2.28
CA VAL A 28 -21.88 1.59 -1.62
C VAL A 28 -22.72 0.49 -2.27
N ARG A 29 -22.67 0.34 -3.60
CA ARG A 29 -23.44 -0.67 -4.37
C ARG A 29 -22.67 -1.96 -4.55
N HIS A 30 -21.35 -1.86 -4.63
CA HIS A 30 -20.44 -2.97 -4.93
C HIS A 30 -19.32 -3.06 -3.89
N PRO A 31 -19.64 -3.35 -2.61
CA PRO A 31 -18.68 -3.27 -1.49
C PRO A 31 -17.54 -4.30 -1.55
N LYS A 32 -17.58 -5.22 -2.52
CA LYS A 32 -16.54 -6.22 -2.77
C LYS A 32 -15.80 -5.98 -4.08
N ASN A 33 -15.97 -4.81 -4.70
CA ASN A 33 -15.21 -4.43 -5.88
C ASN A 33 -13.77 -4.14 -5.46
N THR A 34 -12.93 -5.16 -5.48
CA THR A 34 -11.53 -5.08 -5.02
C THR A 34 -10.69 -4.15 -5.86
N HIS A 35 -11.03 -3.95 -7.14
CA HIS A 35 -10.33 -2.97 -7.98
C HIS A 35 -10.63 -1.54 -7.52
N ALA A 36 -11.91 -1.21 -7.29
CA ALA A 36 -12.29 0.09 -6.77
C ALA A 36 -11.75 0.34 -5.36
N LEU A 37 -11.70 -0.69 -4.50
CA LEU A 37 -11.04 -0.61 -3.20
C LEU A 37 -9.55 -0.30 -3.34
N ALA A 38 -8.82 -1.03 -4.18
CA ALA A 38 -7.39 -0.78 -4.38
C ALA A 38 -7.10 0.65 -4.87
N GLU A 39 -7.89 1.16 -5.81
CA GLU A 39 -7.75 2.53 -6.29
C GLU A 39 -8.10 3.57 -5.21
N LEU A 40 -9.16 3.32 -4.44
CA LEU A 40 -9.57 4.21 -3.35
C LEU A 40 -8.52 4.27 -2.23
N GLY A 41 -7.89 3.13 -1.89
CA GLY A 41 -6.79 3.07 -0.92
C GLY A 41 -5.62 3.96 -1.34
N GLN A 42 -5.19 3.86 -2.59
CA GLN A 42 -4.12 4.71 -3.16
C GLN A 42 -4.48 6.19 -3.14
N ILE A 43 -5.75 6.53 -3.44
CA ILE A 43 -6.24 7.90 -3.34
C ILE A 43 -6.17 8.41 -1.90
N TYR A 44 -6.62 7.63 -0.92
CA TYR A 44 -6.54 8.02 0.48
C TYR A 44 -5.09 8.23 0.94
N THR A 45 -4.17 7.35 0.55
CA THR A 45 -2.73 7.53 0.85
C THR A 45 -2.19 8.83 0.24
N SER A 46 -2.50 9.11 -1.04
CA SER A 46 -2.06 10.34 -1.73
C SER A 46 -2.62 11.64 -1.12
N MET A 47 -3.74 11.54 -0.40
CA MET A 47 -4.39 12.62 0.31
C MET A 47 -4.02 12.68 1.79
N GLU A 48 -3.07 11.84 2.24
CA GLU A 48 -2.66 11.69 3.65
C GLU A 48 -3.82 11.28 4.59
N LEU A 49 -4.86 10.66 4.05
CA LEU A 49 -6.02 10.16 4.78
C LEU A 49 -5.77 8.72 5.25
N TRP A 50 -4.69 8.51 5.99
CA TRP A 50 -4.14 7.18 6.29
C TRP A 50 -5.11 6.27 7.06
N ASP A 51 -5.93 6.80 7.96
CA ASP A 51 -6.94 6.00 8.67
C ASP A 51 -7.97 5.38 7.71
N LEU A 52 -8.35 6.12 6.65
CA LEU A 52 -9.27 5.63 5.62
C LEU A 52 -8.57 4.62 4.70
N GLY A 53 -7.31 4.89 4.33
CA GLY A 53 -6.47 3.92 3.61
C GLY A 53 -6.34 2.59 4.34
N LEU A 54 -6.03 2.63 5.64
CA LEU A 54 -5.95 1.44 6.49
C LEU A 54 -7.28 0.65 6.53
N SER A 55 -8.41 1.34 6.60
CA SER A 55 -9.73 0.69 6.57
C SER A 55 -9.94 -0.08 5.27
N VAL A 56 -9.57 0.53 4.14
CA VAL A 56 -9.64 -0.09 2.81
C VAL A 56 -8.70 -1.29 2.69
N ASP A 57 -7.44 -1.17 3.13
CA ASP A 57 -6.47 -2.26 3.05
C ASP A 57 -6.87 -3.45 3.94
N ARG A 58 -7.42 -3.18 5.13
CA ARG A 58 -8.04 -4.23 5.98
C ARG A 58 -9.19 -4.93 5.27
N GLN A 59 -10.00 -4.21 4.51
CA GLN A 59 -11.06 -4.80 3.71
C GLN A 59 -10.49 -5.64 2.54
N LEU A 60 -9.43 -5.16 1.89
CA LEU A 60 -8.76 -5.87 0.80
C LEU A 60 -8.17 -7.19 1.25
N VAL A 61 -7.43 -7.24 2.37
CA VAL A 61 -6.89 -8.52 2.87
C VAL A 61 -7.98 -9.50 3.30
N ASN A 62 -9.13 -9.01 3.78
CA ASN A 62 -10.28 -9.86 4.09
C ASN A 62 -10.93 -10.46 2.83
N LEU A 63 -10.91 -9.74 1.72
CA LEU A 63 -11.47 -10.20 0.44
C LEU A 63 -10.47 -11.02 -0.37
N LEU A 64 -9.17 -10.76 -0.20
CA LEU A 64 -8.06 -11.33 -0.95
C LEU A 64 -6.99 -11.86 0.02
N PRO A 65 -7.29 -12.91 0.83
CA PRO A 65 -6.39 -13.39 1.87
C PRO A 65 -5.09 -14.03 1.35
N GLU A 66 -5.00 -14.29 0.04
CA GLU A 66 -3.81 -14.85 -0.60
C GLU A 66 -3.05 -13.81 -1.45
N SER A 67 -3.46 -12.54 -1.40
CA SER A 67 -2.82 -11.47 -2.17
C SER A 67 -1.64 -10.88 -1.42
N SER A 68 -0.42 -11.19 -1.88
CA SER A 68 0.80 -10.57 -1.36
C SER A 68 0.77 -9.05 -1.47
N THR A 69 0.28 -8.49 -2.58
CA THR A 69 0.12 -7.04 -2.77
C THR A 69 -0.86 -6.41 -1.77
N ALA A 70 -1.97 -7.08 -1.43
CA ALA A 70 -2.91 -6.54 -0.45
C ALA A 70 -2.28 -6.45 0.95
N TYR A 71 -1.50 -7.45 1.33
CA TYR A 71 -0.74 -7.43 2.59
C TYR A 71 0.42 -6.42 2.57
N TYR A 72 1.05 -6.18 1.41
CA TYR A 72 2.07 -5.14 1.27
C TYR A 72 1.47 -3.75 1.53
N ASN A 73 0.36 -3.42 0.86
CA ASN A 73 -0.33 -2.14 1.05
C ASN A 73 -0.80 -1.96 2.49
N LEU A 74 -1.34 -3.03 3.11
CA LEU A 74 -1.68 -3.01 4.53
C LEU A 74 -0.47 -2.66 5.41
N GLY A 75 0.69 -3.24 5.11
CA GLY A 75 1.96 -2.91 5.78
C GLY A 75 2.32 -1.43 5.65
N CYS A 76 2.17 -0.86 4.45
CA CYS A 76 2.41 0.56 4.18
C CYS A 76 1.47 1.47 4.98
N SER A 77 0.16 1.22 4.92
CA SER A 77 -0.85 1.97 5.70
C SER A 77 -0.60 1.92 7.21
N LEU A 78 -0.19 0.76 7.74
CA LEU A 78 0.16 0.60 9.16
C LEU A 78 1.45 1.35 9.53
N ALA A 79 2.45 1.35 8.65
CA ALA A 79 3.71 2.06 8.85
C ALA A 79 3.53 3.59 8.88
N LEU A 80 2.69 4.13 7.98
CA LEU A 80 2.29 5.54 7.95
C LEU A 80 1.59 5.98 9.25
N LEU A 81 0.84 5.08 9.88
CA LEU A 81 0.18 5.30 11.18
C LEU A 81 1.07 4.95 12.39
N ALA A 82 2.35 4.68 12.18
CA ALA A 82 3.33 4.30 13.21
C ALA A 82 2.94 3.04 14.03
N LEU A 83 2.13 2.15 13.44
CA LEU A 83 1.74 0.86 14.01
C LEU A 83 2.80 -0.20 13.65
N THR A 84 4.03 0.01 14.12
CA THR A 84 5.25 -0.69 13.68
C THR A 84 5.14 -2.21 13.70
N ASP A 85 4.66 -2.80 14.80
CA ASP A 85 4.60 -4.26 14.93
C ASP A 85 3.59 -4.90 13.98
N GLU A 86 2.44 -4.25 13.81
CA GLU A 86 1.38 -4.68 12.89
C GLU A 86 1.83 -4.54 11.44
N ALA A 87 2.53 -3.45 11.11
CA ALA A 87 3.10 -3.21 9.78
C ALA A 87 4.07 -4.32 9.40
N LEU A 88 5.02 -4.64 10.29
CA LEU A 88 5.99 -5.72 10.07
C LEU A 88 5.31 -7.08 9.91
N GLN A 89 4.26 -7.36 10.69
CA GLN A 89 3.51 -8.61 10.55
C GLN A 89 2.80 -8.70 9.18
N ALA A 90 2.23 -7.59 8.70
CA ALA A 90 1.60 -7.56 7.38
C ALA A 90 2.62 -7.73 6.25
N LEU A 91 3.79 -7.09 6.34
CA LEU A 91 4.86 -7.25 5.35
C LEU A 91 5.46 -8.67 5.37
N GLU A 92 5.63 -9.28 6.54
CA GLU A 92 6.06 -10.68 6.67
C GLU A 92 5.08 -11.61 5.95
N GLN A 93 3.77 -11.42 6.16
CA GLN A 93 2.72 -12.17 5.47
C GLN A 93 2.73 -11.92 3.95
N SER A 94 3.00 -10.68 3.51
CA SER A 94 3.14 -10.34 2.10
C SER A 94 4.26 -11.14 1.43
N VAL A 95 5.43 -11.24 2.08
CA VAL A 95 6.57 -12.03 1.61
C VAL A 95 6.28 -13.53 1.64
N ASP A 96 5.59 -14.02 2.68
CA ASP A 96 5.14 -15.43 2.76
C ASP A 96 4.21 -15.80 1.60
N LEU A 97 3.39 -14.85 1.14
CA LEU A 97 2.49 -14.98 -0.02
C LEU A 97 3.19 -14.70 -1.36
N GLY A 98 4.50 -14.44 -1.37
CA GLY A 98 5.32 -14.34 -2.57
C GLY A 98 5.68 -12.93 -3.04
N TYR A 99 5.48 -11.89 -2.22
CA TYR A 99 6.10 -10.59 -2.51
C TYR A 99 7.63 -10.73 -2.53
N ASN A 100 8.26 -10.24 -3.58
CA ASN A 100 9.67 -10.52 -3.87
C ASN A 100 10.48 -9.30 -4.35
N ASP A 101 9.97 -8.08 -4.19
CA ASP A 101 10.65 -6.86 -4.61
C ASP A 101 11.23 -6.10 -3.41
N ALA A 102 12.42 -6.53 -2.97
CA ALA A 102 13.14 -5.92 -1.85
C ALA A 102 13.59 -4.49 -2.14
N ASP A 103 13.97 -4.20 -3.39
CA ASP A 103 14.43 -2.86 -3.78
C ASP A 103 13.28 -1.85 -3.72
N HIS A 104 12.09 -2.25 -4.19
CA HIS A 104 10.89 -1.43 -4.02
C HIS A 104 10.56 -1.24 -2.54
N MET A 105 10.54 -2.32 -1.74
CA MET A 105 10.22 -2.24 -0.30
C MET A 105 11.19 -1.34 0.46
N LEU A 106 12.48 -1.35 0.11
CA LEU A 106 13.51 -0.52 0.74
C LEU A 106 13.44 0.96 0.34
N THR A 107 12.89 1.27 -0.84
CA THR A 107 12.81 2.65 -1.36
C THR A 107 11.43 3.26 -1.24
N ASP A 108 10.47 2.52 -0.69
CA ASP A 108 9.12 3.00 -0.43
C ASP A 108 9.11 3.99 0.74
N ASP A 109 8.66 5.22 0.47
CA ASP A 109 8.60 6.29 1.46
C ASP A 109 7.65 5.94 2.63
N ASP A 110 6.62 5.11 2.38
CA ASP A 110 5.67 4.67 3.40
C ASP A 110 6.34 3.80 4.48
N LEU A 111 7.45 3.15 4.14
CA LEU A 111 8.15 2.17 4.99
C LEU A 111 9.42 2.71 5.65
N VAL A 112 9.76 3.99 5.42
CA VAL A 112 10.97 4.63 5.98
C VAL A 112 11.04 4.50 7.50
N SER A 113 9.90 4.56 8.20
CA SER A 113 9.82 4.38 9.66
C SER A 113 10.27 3.01 10.15
N LEU A 114 10.29 2.01 9.26
CA LEU A 114 10.66 0.62 9.56
C LEU A 114 12.14 0.31 9.27
N HIS A 115 12.88 1.18 8.58
CA HIS A 115 14.25 0.91 8.14
C HIS A 115 15.22 0.61 9.29
N ASP A 116 14.94 1.14 10.48
CA ASP A 116 15.74 0.89 11.68
C ASP A 116 15.39 -0.41 12.42
N GLN A 117 14.28 -1.06 12.04
CA GLN A 117 13.81 -2.29 12.66
C GLN A 117 14.63 -3.48 12.18
N GLY A 118 15.17 -4.26 13.12
CA GLY A 118 15.89 -5.49 12.81
C GLY A 118 15.04 -6.49 12.00
N ARG A 119 13.74 -6.58 12.31
CA ARG A 119 12.77 -7.41 11.57
C ARG A 119 12.64 -7.00 10.10
N PHE A 120 12.60 -5.70 9.82
CA PHE A 120 12.51 -5.18 8.45
C PHE A 120 13.76 -5.54 7.63
N ARG A 121 14.96 -5.31 8.19
CA ARG A 121 16.22 -5.68 7.53
C ARG A 121 16.30 -7.18 7.23
N ALA A 122 15.91 -8.01 8.21
CA ALA A 122 15.86 -9.46 8.02
C ALA A 122 14.86 -9.88 6.93
N LEU A 123 13.74 -9.16 6.80
CA LEU A 123 12.74 -9.41 5.76
C LEU A 123 13.29 -9.11 4.36
N LEU A 124 14.02 -8.00 4.17
CA LEU A 124 14.67 -7.66 2.90
C LEU A 124 15.72 -8.72 2.48
N GLU A 125 16.58 -9.13 3.41
CA GLU A 125 17.57 -10.20 3.17
C GLU A 125 16.91 -11.52 2.77
N ARG A 126 15.78 -11.84 3.41
CA ARG A 126 14.99 -13.03 3.09
C ARG A 126 14.47 -12.98 1.65
N ILE A 127 13.95 -11.83 1.20
CA ILE A 127 13.50 -11.64 -0.18
C ILE A 127 14.66 -11.86 -1.17
N HIS A 128 15.83 -11.25 -0.93
CA HIS A 128 17.00 -11.42 -1.80
C HIS A 128 17.45 -12.88 -1.89
N THR A 129 17.42 -13.60 -0.76
CA THR A 129 17.78 -15.03 -0.71
C THR A 129 16.79 -15.89 -1.50
N LEU A 130 15.50 -15.59 -1.43
CA LEU A 130 14.46 -16.30 -2.19
C LEU A 130 14.58 -16.06 -3.71
N ALA A 131 15.05 -14.87 -4.13
CA ALA A 131 15.27 -14.55 -5.53
C ALA A 131 16.52 -15.24 -6.12
N HIS A 132 17.49 -15.59 -5.27
CA HIS A 132 18.74 -16.26 -5.65
C HIS A 132 19.00 -17.50 -4.78
N PRO A 133 18.19 -18.56 -4.88
CA PRO A 133 18.44 -19.77 -4.13
C PRO A 133 19.78 -20.36 -4.56
N SER A 134 20.69 -20.54 -3.60
CA SER A 134 21.93 -21.28 -3.81
C SER A 134 21.61 -22.63 -4.46
N LEU A 135 22.19 -22.87 -5.64
CA LEU A 135 22.11 -24.18 -6.30
C LEU A 135 23.06 -25.12 -5.54
N ASP A 136 22.53 -25.86 -4.57
CA ASP A 136 23.18 -27.06 -4.01
C ASP A 136 23.04 -28.25 -4.97
#